data_AF-A0A524CIG5-F1
#
_entry.id   AF-A0A524CIG5-F1
#
_cell.length_a   1.000
_cell.length_b   1.000
_cell.length_c   1.000
_cell.angle_alpha   90.00
_cell.angle_beta   90.00
_cell.angle_gamma   90.00
#
_symmetry.space_group_name_H-M   'P 1'
#
loop_
_entity.id
_entity.type
_entity.pdbx_description
1 polymer ?
#
loop_
_entity_poly.entity_id
_entity_poly.type
_entity_poly.pdbx_seq_one_letter_code
_entity_poly.pdbx_strand_id
1 'polypeptide(L)'
;MDLEYQYTISKKDLSSIIKKKTNRYLIIQSFFSIIPGTITIFFLTSMLNIYYFYELPIEIRLQTATIFAGLLGVGYILGNSLLSYLGDVLYRRNKKNRTRLAAGCLMISIPFFVITLLLITPIRIADLNISYPPTISTSEIAKYMFLTIGEIFTKFPNYIFYLIFGLIGTVFSAGPVANRNAVIIDVSLPEHRGTSVSFLNLSEQVGKGLTLLISYFLISLLGSIFHMMLFSTLFWIPAIILWILATRSVGKDLDRKSMILSERKQISLLDYIFELEIQMDRAIQKVQDARYYILSDQDKFNELLTDAIKIFSLCERQGKNRSITNIGIKSRKMNLRAKSIKRMADQIFKIFKNEDLSEKEREILNEDLRQIDLLIAEGKKSTFGELQIYYEDAYLKIIEARLLRNNDLLKSIYKINEAIKIYARVKNLLNERLEIIRDNANLTQEDQIAYEKEQELYNKSAESLQATLNLREDFEGIFEKLAEKGITKTDLIKISELTNEYDLNLSNVIL
;
A
#
# COMPACT_ATOMS: atom_id res chain seq x y z
N MET A 1 16.99 7.23 -10.26
CA MET A 1 16.69 7.01 -8.83
C MET A 1 15.83 5.77 -8.77
N ASP A 2 16.46 4.63 -8.53
CA ASP A 2 15.75 3.40 -8.22
C ASP A 2 15.09 3.57 -6.85
N LEU A 3 13.76 3.54 -6.82
CA LEU A 3 12.99 3.59 -5.59
C LEU A 3 13.12 2.23 -4.91
N GLU A 4 14.19 2.06 -4.12
CA GLU A 4 14.32 0.89 -3.25
C GLU A 4 13.20 0.87 -2.21
N TYR A 5 12.48 -0.25 -2.15
CA TYR A 5 11.38 -0.46 -1.21
C TYR A 5 11.95 -0.70 0.19
N GLN A 6 12.04 0.37 1.00
CA GLN A 6 12.67 0.34 2.33
C GLN A 6 11.83 -0.32 3.44
N TYR A 7 10.63 -0.83 3.15
CA TYR A 7 9.76 -1.35 4.20
C TYR A 7 10.15 -2.77 4.63
N THR A 8 10.53 -2.91 5.90
CA THR A 8 10.81 -4.20 6.56
C THR A 8 9.78 -4.44 7.67
N ILE A 9 9.22 -5.65 7.72
CA ILE A 9 8.15 -6.02 8.66
C ILE A 9 8.71 -6.09 10.08
N SER A 10 8.15 -5.32 11.00
CA SER A 10 8.50 -5.36 12.42
C SER A 10 7.57 -6.29 13.22
N LYS A 11 8.03 -6.75 14.39
CA LYS A 11 7.20 -7.55 15.33
C LYS A 11 5.96 -6.79 15.84
N LYS A 12 5.94 -5.46 15.74
CA LYS A 12 4.80 -4.62 16.14
C LYS A 12 3.72 -4.53 15.05
N ASP A 13 4.13 -4.57 13.77
CA ASP A 13 3.21 -4.70 12.63
C ASP A 13 2.40 -6.01 12.68
N LEU A 14 2.97 -7.04 13.30
CA LEU A 14 2.29 -8.30 13.59
C LEU A 14 1.00 -8.09 14.40
N SER A 15 1.07 -7.21 15.41
CA SER A 15 -0.07 -6.91 16.28
C SER A 15 -1.13 -6.13 15.52
N SER A 16 -0.75 -5.17 14.67
CA SER A 16 -1.70 -4.42 13.85
C SER A 16 -2.43 -5.31 12.83
N ILE A 17 -1.71 -6.30 12.26
CA ILE A 17 -2.28 -7.31 11.36
C ILE A 17 -3.28 -8.21 12.08
N ILE A 18 -2.94 -8.71 13.27
CA ILE A 18 -3.78 -9.63 14.04
C ILE A 18 -4.96 -8.89 14.71
N LYS A 19 -4.79 -7.62 15.11
CA LYS A 19 -5.86 -6.80 15.69
C LYS A 19 -6.96 -6.46 14.69
N LYS A 20 -6.67 -6.46 13.39
CA LYS A 20 -7.71 -6.29 12.35
C LYS A 20 -8.74 -7.40 12.48
N LYS A 21 -10.00 -7.00 12.68
CA LYS A 21 -11.11 -7.92 12.94
C LYS A 21 -11.23 -8.97 11.83
N THR A 22 -11.21 -8.54 10.56
CA THR A 22 -11.31 -9.47 9.42
C THR A 22 -10.15 -10.45 9.39
N ASN A 23 -8.91 -9.98 9.56
CA ASN A 23 -7.72 -10.86 9.57
C ASN A 23 -7.82 -11.90 10.67
N ARG A 24 -8.15 -11.48 11.90
CA ARG A 24 -8.31 -12.40 13.04
C ARG A 24 -9.34 -13.49 12.76
N TYR A 25 -10.50 -13.11 12.23
CA TYR A 25 -11.54 -14.09 11.91
C TYR A 25 -11.08 -15.07 10.84
N LEU A 26 -10.42 -14.61 9.77
CA LEU A 26 -9.91 -15.49 8.70
C LEU A 26 -8.77 -16.40 9.16
N ILE A 27 -7.88 -15.92 10.02
CA ILE A 27 -6.78 -16.71 10.60
C ILE A 27 -7.38 -17.85 11.43
N ILE A 28 -8.23 -17.54 12.41
CA ILE A 28 -8.84 -18.56 13.27
C ILE A 28 -9.73 -19.52 12.45
N GLN A 29 -10.45 -18.99 11.46
CA GLN A 29 -11.28 -19.79 10.57
C GLN A 29 -10.45 -20.80 9.77
N SER A 30 -9.26 -20.42 9.30
CA SER A 30 -8.38 -21.30 8.54
C SER A 30 -7.95 -22.53 9.34
N PHE A 31 -7.66 -22.35 10.63
CA PHE A 31 -7.38 -23.45 11.56
C PHE A 31 -8.53 -24.47 11.62
N PHE A 32 -9.76 -24.00 11.82
CA PHE A 32 -10.91 -24.91 11.94
C PHE A 32 -11.29 -25.56 10.61
N SER A 33 -11.22 -24.80 9.52
CA SER A 33 -11.70 -25.27 8.21
C SER A 33 -10.85 -26.36 7.56
N ILE A 34 -9.57 -26.44 7.93
CA ILE A 34 -8.64 -27.39 7.31
C ILE A 34 -8.74 -28.79 7.90
N ILE A 35 -9.22 -28.93 9.15
CA ILE A 35 -9.28 -30.20 9.88
C ILE A 35 -10.11 -31.24 9.11
N PRO A 36 -11.37 -30.97 8.69
CA PRO A 36 -12.20 -32.02 8.08
C PRO A 36 -11.66 -32.45 6.71
N GLY A 37 -11.15 -31.49 5.92
CA GLY A 37 -10.52 -31.79 4.63
C GLY A 37 -9.27 -32.64 4.80
N THR A 38 -8.44 -32.34 5.81
CA THR A 38 -7.23 -33.11 6.10
C THR A 38 -7.58 -34.53 6.58
N ILE A 39 -8.56 -34.68 7.49
CA ILE A 39 -9.07 -36.00 7.91
C ILE A 39 -9.57 -36.79 6.71
N THR A 40 -10.32 -36.15 5.81
CA THR A 40 -10.82 -36.80 4.60
C THR A 40 -9.68 -37.34 3.74
N ILE A 41 -8.66 -36.53 3.47
CA ILE A 41 -7.52 -36.94 2.63
C ILE A 41 -6.76 -38.11 3.25
N PHE A 42 -6.51 -38.09 4.56
CA PHE A 42 -5.71 -39.13 5.23
C PHE A 42 -6.48 -40.42 5.51
N PHE A 43 -7.78 -40.33 5.84
CA PHE A 43 -8.53 -41.47 6.35
C PHE A 43 -9.58 -42.03 5.40
N LEU A 44 -10.03 -41.30 4.36
CA LEU A 44 -11.04 -41.81 3.43
C LEU A 44 -10.55 -43.06 2.69
N THR A 45 -9.34 -43.02 2.14
CA THR A 45 -8.74 -44.18 1.45
C THR A 45 -8.60 -45.38 2.38
N SER A 46 -8.09 -45.15 3.60
CA SER A 46 -7.95 -46.20 4.62
C SER A 46 -9.30 -46.76 5.05
N MET A 47 -10.30 -45.91 5.24
CA MET A 47 -11.65 -46.32 5.59
C MET A 47 -12.27 -47.19 4.49
N LEU A 48 -12.17 -46.76 3.23
CA LEU A 48 -12.63 -47.53 2.08
C LEU A 48 -11.91 -48.88 1.99
N ASN A 49 -10.58 -48.89 2.11
CA ASN A 49 -9.77 -50.11 2.00
C ASN A 49 -10.05 -51.14 3.11
N ILE A 50 -10.13 -50.69 4.37
CA ILE A 50 -10.20 -51.57 5.54
C ILE A 50 -11.62 -52.04 5.82
N TYR A 51 -12.64 -51.19 5.62
CA TYR A 51 -14.00 -51.47 6.07
C TYR A 51 -15.01 -51.69 4.95
N TYR A 52 -14.84 -51.04 3.80
CA TYR A 52 -15.84 -51.10 2.73
C TYR A 52 -15.43 -52.00 1.56
N PHE A 53 -14.14 -52.08 1.26
CA PHE A 53 -13.58 -52.87 0.16
C PHE A 53 -12.77 -54.07 0.67
N TYR A 54 -12.96 -54.48 1.92
CA TYR A 54 -12.14 -55.50 2.58
C TYR A 54 -12.20 -56.88 1.90
N GLU A 55 -13.29 -57.19 1.19
CA GLU A 55 -13.41 -58.46 0.47
C GLU A 55 -12.60 -58.47 -0.82
N LEU A 56 -12.40 -57.31 -1.49
CA LEU A 56 -11.71 -57.25 -2.78
C LEU A 56 -10.29 -57.86 -2.72
N PRO A 57 -9.79 -58.46 -3.83
CA PRO A 57 -8.43 -59.00 -3.88
C PRO A 57 -7.39 -57.98 -3.44
N ILE A 58 -6.42 -58.43 -2.63
CA ILE A 58 -5.45 -57.56 -1.96
C ILE A 58 -4.63 -56.73 -2.95
N GLU A 59 -4.38 -57.27 -4.14
CA GLU A 59 -3.57 -56.70 -5.21
C GLU A 59 -4.21 -55.45 -5.85
N ILE A 60 -5.55 -55.34 -5.83
CA ILE A 60 -6.31 -54.23 -6.43
C ILE A 60 -7.04 -53.34 -5.41
N ARG A 61 -7.15 -53.81 -4.16
CA ARG A 61 -8.00 -53.18 -3.13
C ARG A 61 -7.59 -51.74 -2.82
N LEU A 62 -6.29 -51.51 -2.62
CA LEU A 62 -5.77 -50.19 -2.25
C LEU A 62 -5.92 -49.19 -3.41
N GLN A 63 -5.65 -49.63 -4.64
CA GLN A 63 -5.75 -48.82 -5.84
C GLN A 63 -7.21 -48.44 -6.10
N THR A 64 -8.14 -49.39 -5.93
CA THR A 64 -9.59 -49.14 -6.04
C THR A 64 -10.05 -48.12 -4.99
N ALA A 65 -9.69 -48.30 -3.71
CA ALA A 65 -9.98 -47.32 -2.65
C ALA A 65 -9.42 -45.93 -2.95
N THR A 66 -8.21 -45.86 -3.49
CA THR A 66 -7.54 -44.61 -3.86
C THR A 66 -8.26 -43.89 -5.00
N ILE A 67 -8.75 -44.62 -6.01
CA ILE A 67 -9.53 -44.03 -7.11
C ILE A 67 -10.84 -43.45 -6.58
N PHE A 68 -11.61 -44.19 -5.78
CA PHE A 68 -12.87 -43.68 -5.22
C PHE A 68 -12.66 -42.43 -4.33
N ALA A 69 -11.63 -42.43 -3.48
CA ALA A 69 -11.27 -41.24 -2.71
C ALA A 69 -10.79 -40.08 -3.60
N GLY A 70 -9.96 -40.38 -4.61
CA GLY A 70 -9.40 -39.39 -5.53
C GLY A 70 -10.44 -38.72 -6.42
N LEU A 71 -11.50 -39.44 -6.81
CA LEU A 71 -12.64 -38.89 -7.55
C LEU A 71 -13.30 -37.73 -6.80
N LEU A 72 -13.40 -37.80 -5.46
CA LEU A 72 -13.91 -36.67 -4.68
C LEU A 72 -12.98 -35.44 -4.75
N GLY A 73 -11.67 -35.66 -4.85
CA GLY A 73 -10.67 -34.58 -4.99
C GLY A 73 -10.81 -33.76 -6.27
N VAL A 74 -11.36 -34.34 -7.34
CA VAL A 74 -11.62 -33.64 -8.61
C VAL A 74 -12.56 -32.45 -8.41
N GLY A 75 -13.60 -32.62 -7.59
CA GLY A 75 -14.55 -31.55 -7.28
C GLY A 75 -13.87 -30.35 -6.62
N TYR A 76 -12.89 -30.57 -5.75
CA TYR A 76 -12.13 -29.50 -5.11
C TYR A 76 -11.30 -28.66 -6.10
N ILE A 77 -10.70 -29.30 -7.12
CA ILE A 77 -9.95 -28.61 -8.18
C ILE A 77 -10.90 -27.74 -9.02
N LEU A 78 -12.03 -28.32 -9.45
CA LEU A 78 -13.05 -27.61 -10.22
C LEU A 78 -13.65 -26.45 -9.42
N GLY A 79 -13.97 -26.69 -8.15
CA GLY A 79 -14.50 -25.70 -7.23
C GLY A 79 -13.58 -24.51 -7.04
N ASN A 80 -12.27 -24.72 -6.90
CA ASN A 80 -11.32 -23.61 -6.76
C ASN A 80 -11.34 -22.67 -7.98
N SER A 81 -11.38 -23.22 -9.19
CA SER A 81 -11.44 -22.42 -10.42
C SER A 81 -12.76 -21.65 -10.54
N LEU A 82 -13.89 -22.36 -10.40
CA LEU A 82 -15.23 -21.80 -10.57
C LEU A 82 -15.58 -20.77 -9.48
N LEU A 83 -15.29 -21.08 -8.22
CA LEU A 83 -15.65 -20.23 -7.08
C LEU A 83 -14.70 -19.05 -6.88
N SER A 84 -13.46 -19.13 -7.39
CA SER A 84 -12.57 -17.97 -7.48
C SER A 84 -13.12 -16.94 -8.46
N TYR A 85 -13.47 -17.37 -9.68
CA TYR A 85 -14.08 -16.50 -10.69
C TYR A 85 -15.41 -15.90 -10.21
N LEU A 86 -16.30 -16.73 -9.65
CA LEU A 86 -17.58 -16.25 -9.11
C LEU A 86 -17.36 -15.25 -7.96
N GLY A 87 -16.36 -15.49 -7.11
CA GLY A 87 -15.96 -14.57 -6.04
C GLY A 87 -15.61 -13.18 -6.55
N ASP A 88 -14.84 -13.09 -7.65
CA ASP A 88 -14.46 -11.83 -8.29
C ASP A 88 -15.66 -11.09 -8.89
N VAL A 89 -16.56 -11.81 -9.58
CA VAL A 89 -17.77 -11.24 -10.15
C VAL A 89 -18.67 -10.66 -9.06
N LEU A 90 -18.88 -11.41 -7.98
CA LEU A 90 -19.73 -10.98 -6.87
C LEU A 90 -19.11 -9.83 -6.06
N TYR A 91 -17.78 -9.80 -5.94
CA TYR A 91 -17.04 -8.73 -5.28
C TYR A 91 -17.28 -7.36 -5.93
N ARG A 92 -17.34 -7.31 -7.28
CA ARG A 92 -17.62 -6.07 -8.03
C ARG A 92 -18.98 -5.46 -7.70
N ARG A 93 -19.99 -6.28 -7.39
CA ARG A 93 -21.32 -5.81 -6.99
C ARG A 93 -21.35 -5.32 -5.55
N ASN A 94 -20.71 -6.05 -4.65
CA ASN A 94 -20.56 -5.64 -3.25
C ASN A 94 -19.33 -6.31 -2.66
N LYS A 95 -18.44 -5.50 -2.07
CA LYS A 95 -17.17 -5.97 -1.48
C LYS A 95 -17.36 -7.07 -0.43
N LYS A 96 -18.52 -7.10 0.26
CA LYS A 96 -18.88 -8.12 1.26
C LYS A 96 -19.30 -9.46 0.64
N ASN A 97 -19.60 -9.53 -0.65
CA ASN A 97 -20.13 -10.75 -1.25
C ASN A 97 -19.09 -11.87 -1.35
N ARG A 98 -17.80 -11.53 -1.42
CA ARG A 98 -16.74 -12.55 -1.44
C ARG A 98 -16.72 -13.37 -0.14
N THR A 99 -16.89 -12.72 1.01
CA THR A 99 -16.99 -13.39 2.31
C THR A 99 -18.33 -14.13 2.49
N ARG A 100 -19.43 -13.60 1.92
CA ARG A 100 -20.74 -14.28 1.90
C ARG A 100 -20.72 -15.56 1.08
N LEU A 101 -20.09 -15.53 -0.09
CA LEU A 101 -19.92 -16.70 -0.94
C LEU A 101 -19.17 -17.80 -0.18
N ALA A 102 -18.03 -17.47 0.42
CA ALA A 102 -17.25 -18.43 1.21
C ALA A 102 -18.07 -19.06 2.36
N ALA A 103 -18.83 -18.25 3.11
CA ALA A 103 -19.71 -18.74 4.17
C ALA A 103 -20.81 -19.69 3.63
N GLY A 104 -21.47 -19.28 2.54
CA GLY A 104 -22.56 -20.05 1.92
C GLY A 104 -22.07 -21.37 1.35
N CYS A 105 -20.93 -21.37 0.64
CA CYS A 105 -20.34 -22.60 0.12
C CYS A 105 -19.96 -23.57 1.24
N LEU A 106 -19.35 -23.09 2.33
CA LEU A 106 -19.00 -23.96 3.46
C LEU A 106 -20.23 -24.54 4.17
N MET A 107 -21.31 -23.75 4.29
CA MET A 107 -22.58 -24.22 4.86
C MET A 107 -23.24 -25.30 4.01
N ILE A 108 -23.20 -25.15 2.67
CA ILE A 108 -23.72 -26.13 1.72
C ILE A 108 -22.86 -27.41 1.72
N SER A 109 -21.55 -27.28 1.92
CA SER A 109 -20.62 -28.41 1.92
C SER A 109 -20.91 -29.45 3.03
N ILE A 110 -21.39 -29.02 4.20
CA ILE A 110 -21.65 -29.92 5.35
C ILE A 110 -22.67 -31.02 5.00
N PRO A 111 -23.93 -30.71 4.62
CA PRO A 111 -24.93 -31.74 4.35
C PRO A 111 -24.52 -32.66 3.19
N PHE A 112 -23.93 -32.12 2.13
CA PHE A 112 -23.47 -32.94 1.00
C PHE A 112 -22.36 -33.92 1.41
N PHE A 113 -21.41 -33.47 2.23
CA PHE A 113 -20.36 -34.36 2.73
C PHE A 113 -20.91 -35.44 3.68
N VAL A 114 -21.84 -35.09 4.57
CA VAL A 114 -22.51 -36.07 5.45
C VAL A 114 -23.29 -37.10 4.64
N ILE A 115 -24.08 -36.67 3.65
CA ILE A 115 -24.81 -37.57 2.73
C ILE A 115 -23.83 -38.48 2.00
N THR A 116 -22.69 -37.95 1.53
CA THR A 116 -21.65 -38.73 0.86
C THR A 116 -21.16 -39.88 1.74
N LEU A 117 -20.85 -39.62 3.01
CA LEU A 117 -20.41 -40.67 3.93
C LEU A 117 -21.49 -41.72 4.21
N LEU A 118 -22.74 -41.29 4.37
CA LEU A 118 -23.88 -42.19 4.66
C LEU A 118 -24.22 -43.12 3.49
N LEU A 119 -23.82 -42.79 2.27
CA LEU A 119 -24.09 -43.60 1.07
C LEU A 119 -23.08 -44.73 0.85
N ILE A 120 -21.98 -44.77 1.61
CA ILE A 120 -20.96 -45.81 1.45
C ILE A 120 -21.46 -47.10 2.10
N THR A 121 -21.46 -48.21 1.35
CA THR A 121 -21.89 -49.54 1.83
C THR A 121 -20.82 -50.58 1.54
N PRO A 122 -20.58 -51.57 2.42
CA PRO A 122 -19.54 -52.57 2.19
C PRO A 122 -19.83 -53.39 0.94
N ILE A 123 -18.79 -53.65 0.15
CA ILE A 123 -18.86 -54.36 -1.12
C ILE A 123 -18.53 -55.82 -0.88
N ARG A 124 -19.44 -56.69 -1.29
CA ARG A 124 -19.26 -58.14 -1.24
C ARG A 124 -18.86 -58.67 -2.60
N ILE A 125 -17.87 -59.57 -2.67
CA ILE A 125 -17.44 -60.14 -3.95
C ILE A 125 -18.58 -60.93 -4.61
N ALA A 126 -19.41 -61.62 -3.82
CA ALA A 126 -20.50 -62.45 -4.32
C ALA A 126 -21.53 -61.67 -5.17
N ASP A 127 -21.65 -60.36 -4.95
CA ASP A 127 -22.58 -59.49 -5.67
C ASP A 127 -21.98 -58.93 -6.97
N LEU A 128 -20.66 -59.09 -7.16
CA LEU A 128 -19.94 -58.68 -8.37
C LEU A 128 -19.92 -59.82 -9.39
N ASN A 129 -20.25 -59.52 -10.65
CA ASN A 129 -20.19 -60.51 -11.73
C ASN A 129 -18.76 -60.70 -12.26
N ILE A 130 -17.78 -60.87 -11.37
CA ILE A 130 -16.35 -60.99 -11.72
C ILE A 130 -15.78 -62.25 -11.07
N SER A 131 -15.22 -63.13 -11.90
CA SER A 131 -14.41 -64.25 -11.42
C SER A 131 -12.96 -63.79 -11.29
N TYR A 132 -12.51 -63.56 -10.06
CA TYR A 132 -11.11 -63.22 -9.79
C TYR A 132 -10.23 -64.48 -9.81
N PRO A 133 -9.04 -64.43 -10.44
CA PRO A 133 -8.05 -65.48 -10.28
C PRO A 133 -7.51 -65.47 -8.83
N PRO A 134 -6.96 -66.60 -8.33
CA PRO A 134 -6.44 -66.70 -6.96
C PRO A 134 -5.28 -65.72 -6.68
N THR A 135 -4.53 -65.34 -7.71
CA THR A 135 -3.53 -64.28 -7.67
C THR A 135 -3.64 -63.44 -8.93
N ILE A 136 -3.63 -62.11 -8.79
CA ILE A 136 -3.69 -61.18 -9.92
C ILE A 136 -2.26 -60.81 -10.32
N SER A 137 -1.87 -61.15 -11.55
CA SER A 137 -0.56 -60.80 -12.09
C SER A 137 -0.43 -59.28 -12.31
N THR A 138 0.78 -58.73 -12.20
CA THR A 138 1.03 -57.28 -12.31
C THR A 138 0.51 -56.66 -13.61
N SER A 139 0.59 -57.40 -14.73
CA SER A 139 0.08 -56.95 -16.04
C SER A 139 -1.44 -56.88 -16.11
N GLU A 140 -2.16 -57.61 -15.25
CA GLU A 140 -3.62 -57.71 -15.26
C GLU A 140 -4.29 -56.84 -14.17
N ILE A 141 -3.52 -56.27 -13.24
CA ILE A 141 -4.02 -55.39 -12.17
C ILE A 141 -4.94 -54.31 -12.74
N ALA A 142 -4.51 -53.61 -13.78
CA ALA A 142 -5.29 -52.53 -14.38
C ALA A 142 -6.64 -53.02 -14.92
N LYS A 143 -6.64 -54.16 -15.62
CA LYS A 143 -7.84 -54.78 -16.19
C LYS A 143 -8.85 -55.12 -15.09
N TYR A 144 -8.43 -55.87 -14.07
CA TYR A 144 -9.33 -56.27 -12.98
C TYR A 144 -9.77 -55.10 -12.13
N MET A 145 -8.92 -54.10 -11.92
CA MET A 145 -9.29 -52.86 -11.22
C MET A 145 -10.40 -52.10 -11.96
N PHE A 146 -10.27 -51.85 -13.27
CA PHE A 146 -11.30 -51.13 -14.04
C PHE A 146 -12.60 -51.93 -14.16
N LEU A 147 -12.52 -53.25 -14.34
CA LEU A 147 -13.69 -54.13 -14.31
C LEU A 147 -14.42 -54.04 -12.97
N THR A 148 -13.66 -54.11 -11.87
CA THR A 148 -14.20 -53.99 -10.50
C THR A 148 -14.90 -52.65 -10.33
N ILE A 149 -14.28 -51.54 -10.69
CA ILE A 149 -14.89 -50.21 -10.59
C ILE A 149 -16.19 -50.13 -11.41
N GLY A 150 -16.19 -50.66 -12.64
CA GLY A 150 -17.38 -50.70 -13.49
C GLY A 150 -18.54 -51.48 -12.85
N GLU A 151 -18.26 -52.68 -12.35
CA GLU A 151 -19.26 -53.49 -11.66
C GLU A 151 -19.76 -52.85 -10.36
N ILE A 152 -18.89 -52.17 -9.59
CA ILE A 152 -19.31 -51.43 -8.40
C ILE A 152 -20.37 -50.39 -8.76
N PHE A 153 -20.16 -49.58 -9.80
CA PHE A 153 -21.16 -48.59 -10.21
C PHE A 153 -22.45 -49.22 -10.75
N THR A 154 -22.36 -50.41 -11.34
CA THR A 154 -23.51 -51.10 -11.96
C THR A 154 -24.37 -51.81 -10.91
N LYS A 155 -23.72 -52.44 -9.92
CA LYS A 155 -24.38 -53.27 -8.88
C LYS A 155 -24.72 -52.49 -7.62
N PHE A 156 -23.95 -51.46 -7.29
CA PHE A 156 -24.13 -50.63 -6.10
C PHE A 156 -24.45 -49.17 -6.50
N PRO A 157 -25.71 -48.84 -6.85
CA PRO A 157 -26.08 -47.50 -7.31
C PRO A 157 -25.81 -46.41 -6.27
N ASN A 158 -25.72 -46.76 -4.98
CA ASN A 158 -25.32 -45.84 -3.92
C ASN A 158 -23.95 -45.18 -4.19
N TYR A 159 -23.03 -45.88 -4.86
CA TYR A 159 -21.72 -45.32 -5.22
C TYR A 159 -21.80 -44.24 -6.31
N ILE A 160 -22.85 -44.24 -7.14
CA ILE A 160 -23.13 -43.15 -8.09
C ILE A 160 -23.54 -41.91 -7.30
N PHE A 161 -24.45 -42.05 -6.33
CA PHE A 161 -24.88 -40.94 -5.48
C PHE A 161 -23.74 -40.44 -4.57
N TYR A 162 -22.92 -41.34 -4.03
CA TYR A 162 -21.67 -41.00 -3.33
C TYR A 162 -20.79 -40.08 -4.18
N LEU A 163 -20.60 -40.42 -5.46
CA LEU A 163 -19.79 -39.62 -6.36
C LEU A 163 -20.44 -38.25 -6.63
N ILE A 164 -21.73 -38.21 -6.94
CA ILE A 164 -22.45 -36.96 -7.25
C ILE A 164 -22.43 -36.01 -6.05
N PHE A 165 -22.88 -36.47 -4.88
CA PHE A 165 -22.93 -35.65 -3.68
C PHE A 165 -21.53 -35.32 -3.16
N GLY A 166 -20.58 -36.24 -3.30
CA GLY A 166 -19.19 -36.03 -2.92
C GLY A 166 -18.54 -34.94 -3.78
N LEU A 167 -18.75 -34.97 -5.10
CA LEU A 167 -18.28 -33.92 -6.01
C LEU A 167 -18.91 -32.56 -5.69
N ILE A 168 -20.22 -32.52 -5.46
CA ILE A 168 -20.91 -31.26 -5.08
C ILE A 168 -20.33 -30.73 -3.76
N GLY A 169 -20.21 -31.61 -2.76
CA GLY A 169 -19.64 -31.27 -1.46
C GLY A 169 -18.22 -30.71 -1.57
N THR A 170 -17.34 -31.35 -2.33
CA THR A 170 -15.95 -30.89 -2.49
C THR A 170 -15.80 -29.66 -3.38
N VAL A 171 -16.69 -29.45 -4.36
CA VAL A 171 -16.77 -28.18 -5.10
C VAL A 171 -17.07 -27.03 -4.15
N PHE A 172 -18.10 -27.16 -3.32
CA PHE A 172 -18.48 -26.11 -2.38
C PHE A 172 -17.47 -25.94 -1.24
N SER A 173 -16.82 -27.01 -0.77
CA SER A 173 -15.78 -26.90 0.26
C SER A 173 -14.57 -26.06 -0.19
N ALA A 174 -14.33 -25.94 -1.50
CA ALA A 174 -13.28 -25.10 -2.07
C ALA A 174 -13.57 -23.59 -1.97
N GLY A 175 -14.82 -23.18 -1.74
CA GLY A 175 -15.24 -21.77 -1.73
C GLY A 175 -14.44 -20.86 -0.78
N PRO A 176 -14.29 -21.23 0.51
CA PRO A 176 -13.41 -20.53 1.44
C PRO A 176 -11.96 -20.43 0.97
N VAL A 177 -11.39 -21.52 0.44
CA VAL A 177 -9.98 -21.58 0.05
C VAL A 177 -9.70 -20.70 -1.17
N ALA A 178 -10.59 -20.74 -2.16
CA ALA A 178 -10.51 -19.91 -3.35
C ALA A 178 -10.52 -18.40 -3.03
N ASN A 179 -11.20 -18.00 -1.96
CA ASN A 179 -11.52 -16.59 -1.70
C ASN A 179 -10.75 -15.95 -0.54
N ARG A 180 -10.26 -16.73 0.44
CA ARG A 180 -9.60 -16.20 1.66
C ARG A 180 -8.37 -15.33 1.37
N ASN A 181 -7.51 -15.74 0.43
CA ASN A 181 -6.29 -15.00 0.09
C ASN A 181 -6.61 -13.65 -0.54
N ALA A 182 -7.64 -13.60 -1.39
CA ALA A 182 -8.08 -12.36 -2.00
C ALA A 182 -8.66 -11.40 -0.94
N VAL A 183 -9.49 -11.90 -0.01
CA VAL A 183 -10.05 -11.07 1.07
C VAL A 183 -8.97 -10.49 1.97
N ILE A 184 -7.99 -11.29 2.40
CA ILE A 184 -6.95 -10.82 3.32
C ILE A 184 -6.03 -9.78 2.67
N ILE A 185 -5.71 -9.93 1.38
CA ILE A 185 -4.93 -8.96 0.61
C ILE A 185 -5.70 -7.63 0.45
N ASP A 186 -7.01 -7.73 0.20
CA ASP A 186 -7.85 -6.56 -0.02
C ASP A 186 -7.99 -5.69 1.23
N VAL A 187 -8.07 -6.27 2.42
CA VAL A 187 -8.17 -5.52 3.69
C VAL A 187 -6.81 -5.07 4.25
N SER A 188 -5.72 -5.66 3.78
CA SER A 188 -4.37 -5.33 4.24
C SER A 188 -3.75 -4.16 3.46
N LEU A 189 -3.02 -3.31 4.20
CA LEU A 189 -2.19 -2.26 3.61
C LEU A 189 -1.07 -2.90 2.78
N PRO A 190 -0.58 -2.25 1.69
CA PRO A 190 0.47 -2.81 0.82
C PRO A 190 1.64 -3.44 1.57
N GLU A 191 2.09 -2.77 2.63
CA GLU A 191 3.23 -3.10 3.48
C GLU A 191 3.00 -4.39 4.30
N HIS A 192 1.74 -4.72 4.60
CA HIS A 192 1.37 -5.84 5.47
C HIS A 192 0.76 -7.05 4.73
N ARG A 193 0.58 -6.98 3.40
CA ARG A 193 -0.12 -8.01 2.62
C ARG A 193 0.55 -9.38 2.73
N GLY A 194 1.87 -9.43 2.52
CA GLY A 194 2.64 -10.68 2.59
C GLY A 194 2.55 -11.34 3.96
N THR A 195 2.81 -10.58 5.02
CA THR A 195 2.74 -11.07 6.40
C THR A 195 1.36 -11.57 6.79
N SER A 196 0.30 -10.88 6.36
CA SER A 196 -1.07 -11.29 6.65
C SER A 196 -1.38 -12.66 6.04
N VAL A 197 -0.97 -12.88 4.78
CA VAL A 197 -1.09 -14.18 4.10
C VAL A 197 -0.26 -15.25 4.81
N SER A 198 0.95 -14.91 5.26
CA SER A 198 1.80 -15.86 6.02
C SER A 198 1.14 -16.32 7.32
N PHE A 199 0.45 -15.45 8.06
CA PHE A 199 -0.30 -15.86 9.26
C PHE A 199 -1.46 -16.80 8.96
N LEU A 200 -2.18 -16.51 7.87
CA LEU A 200 -3.26 -17.36 7.41
C LEU A 200 -2.73 -18.77 7.10
N ASN A 201 -1.63 -18.85 6.34
CA ASN A 201 -0.98 -20.11 5.99
C ASN A 201 -0.42 -20.81 7.23
N LEU A 202 0.22 -20.10 8.16
CA LEU A 202 0.73 -20.66 9.41
C LEU A 202 -0.40 -21.32 10.22
N SER A 203 -1.53 -20.61 10.37
CA SER A 203 -2.68 -21.14 11.09
C SER A 203 -3.26 -22.40 10.46
N GLU A 204 -3.27 -22.47 9.12
CA GLU A 204 -3.63 -23.68 8.39
C GLU A 204 -2.64 -24.83 8.66
N GLN A 205 -1.33 -24.57 8.61
CA GLN A 205 -0.31 -25.61 8.86
C GLN A 205 -0.40 -26.15 10.29
N VAL A 206 -0.66 -25.29 11.27
CA VAL A 206 -0.92 -25.71 12.66
C VAL A 206 -2.16 -26.60 12.73
N GLY A 207 -3.24 -26.25 12.00
CA GLY A 207 -4.44 -27.08 11.90
C GLY A 207 -4.15 -28.45 11.30
N LYS A 208 -3.38 -28.51 10.21
CA LYS A 208 -2.94 -29.79 9.58
C LYS A 208 -2.10 -30.63 10.54
N GLY A 209 -1.12 -30.02 11.20
CA GLY A 209 -0.24 -30.70 12.15
C GLY A 209 -1.00 -31.31 13.33
N LEU A 210 -1.99 -30.58 13.88
CA LEU A 210 -2.84 -31.08 14.97
C LEU A 210 -3.91 -32.08 14.50
N THR A 211 -4.21 -32.16 13.20
CA THR A 211 -5.28 -33.02 12.69
C THR A 211 -5.06 -34.49 13.02
N LEU A 212 -3.84 -35.03 12.90
CA LEU A 212 -3.58 -36.44 13.21
C LEU A 212 -3.81 -36.77 14.68
N LEU A 213 -3.42 -35.86 15.58
CA LEU A 213 -3.67 -36.00 17.02
C LEU A 213 -5.17 -35.96 17.34
N ILE A 214 -5.90 -34.99 16.74
CA ILE A 214 -7.36 -34.91 16.86
C ILE A 214 -8.02 -36.17 16.31
N SER A 215 -7.52 -36.70 15.19
CA SER A 215 -8.05 -37.92 14.55
C SER A 215 -7.90 -39.13 15.45
N TYR A 216 -6.70 -39.36 16.00
CA TYR A 216 -6.46 -40.46 16.93
C TYR A 216 -7.33 -40.36 18.19
N PHE A 217 -7.42 -39.16 18.78
CA PHE A 217 -8.28 -38.90 19.94
C PHE A 217 -9.76 -39.22 19.63
N LEU A 218 -10.27 -38.73 18.49
CA LEU A 218 -11.65 -38.97 18.08
C LEU A 218 -11.92 -40.45 17.75
N ILE A 219 -10.97 -41.17 17.13
CA ILE A 219 -11.09 -42.62 16.90
C ILE A 219 -11.15 -43.36 18.24
N SER A 220 -10.29 -43.01 19.19
CA SER A 220 -10.28 -43.64 20.51
C SER A 220 -11.57 -43.36 21.30
N LEU A 221 -12.17 -42.18 21.13
CA LEU A 221 -13.40 -41.80 21.81
C LEU A 221 -14.66 -42.38 21.16
N LEU A 222 -14.72 -42.36 19.82
CA LEU A 222 -15.91 -42.73 19.04
C LEU A 222 -15.87 -44.19 18.54
N GLY A 223 -14.75 -44.88 18.70
CA GLY A 223 -14.57 -46.29 18.38
C GLY A 223 -14.53 -46.64 16.89
N SER A 224 -14.53 -45.64 15.98
CA SER A 224 -14.62 -45.90 14.54
C SER A 224 -14.11 -44.73 13.70
N ILE A 225 -13.41 -45.05 12.59
CA ILE A 225 -12.97 -44.08 11.59
C ILE A 225 -14.17 -43.34 10.97
N PHE A 226 -15.28 -44.05 10.74
CA PHE A 226 -16.50 -43.45 10.18
C PHE A 226 -17.07 -42.37 11.11
N HIS A 227 -17.22 -42.68 12.40
CA HIS A 227 -17.74 -41.73 13.38
C HIS A 227 -16.81 -40.52 13.56
N MET A 228 -15.49 -40.73 13.53
CA MET A 228 -14.51 -39.63 13.51
C MET A 228 -14.71 -38.73 12.27
N MET A 229 -14.83 -39.30 11.06
CA MET A 229 -15.01 -38.51 9.85
C MET A 229 -16.31 -37.70 9.91
N LEU A 230 -17.40 -38.31 10.36
CA LEU A 230 -18.69 -37.62 10.53
C LEU A 230 -18.60 -36.51 11.57
N PHE A 231 -18.00 -36.77 12.73
CA PHE A 231 -17.81 -35.77 13.79
C PHE A 231 -16.89 -34.63 13.34
N SER A 232 -15.87 -34.93 12.52
CA SER A 232 -14.94 -33.90 12.03
C SER A 232 -15.64 -32.78 11.27
N THR A 233 -16.74 -33.07 10.57
CA THR A 233 -17.51 -32.06 9.82
C THR A 233 -18.01 -30.91 10.70
N LEU A 234 -18.19 -31.15 12.01
CA LEU A 234 -18.60 -30.12 12.96
C LEU A 234 -17.57 -29.01 13.12
N PHE A 235 -16.29 -29.26 12.80
CA PHE A 235 -15.24 -28.22 12.78
C PHE A 235 -15.48 -27.17 11.67
N TRP A 236 -16.32 -27.45 10.67
CA TRP A 236 -16.75 -26.43 9.72
C TRP A 236 -17.75 -25.42 10.31
N ILE A 237 -18.49 -25.77 11.37
CA ILE A 237 -19.44 -24.85 12.02
C ILE A 237 -18.75 -23.60 12.61
N PRO A 238 -17.72 -23.71 13.47
CA PRO A 238 -17.01 -22.51 13.96
C PRO A 238 -16.36 -21.72 12.81
N ALA A 239 -15.90 -22.40 11.75
CA ALA A 239 -15.39 -21.73 10.56
C ALA A 239 -16.46 -20.90 9.82
N ILE A 240 -17.69 -21.41 9.70
CA ILE A 240 -18.84 -20.67 9.12
C ILE A 240 -19.15 -19.43 9.95
N ILE A 241 -19.22 -19.56 11.28
CA ILE A 241 -19.49 -18.44 12.18
C ILE A 241 -18.44 -17.34 11.98
N LEU A 242 -17.16 -17.70 11.91
CA LEU A 242 -16.08 -16.73 11.69
C LEU A 242 -16.16 -16.05 10.32
N TRP A 243 -16.57 -16.75 9.26
CA TRP A 243 -16.83 -16.12 7.95
C TRP A 243 -18.01 -15.13 7.99
N ILE A 244 -19.06 -15.43 8.75
CA ILE A 244 -20.18 -14.51 8.95
C ILE A 244 -19.71 -13.25 9.71
N LEU A 245 -18.87 -13.41 10.73
CA LEU A 245 -18.27 -12.27 11.45
C LEU A 245 -17.34 -11.45 10.53
N ALA A 246 -16.52 -12.11 9.71
CA ALA A 246 -15.68 -11.46 8.70
C ALA A 246 -16.51 -10.64 7.70
N THR A 247 -17.68 -11.12 7.30
CA THR A 247 -18.61 -10.38 6.42
C THR A 247 -19.07 -9.06 7.03
N ARG A 248 -19.20 -8.99 8.37
CA ARG A 248 -19.57 -7.74 9.06
C ARG A 248 -18.40 -6.76 9.16
N SER A 249 -17.17 -7.24 9.33
CA SER A 249 -15.98 -6.40 9.49
C SER A 249 -15.32 -5.97 8.19
N VAL A 250 -15.38 -6.79 7.13
CA VAL A 250 -14.63 -6.58 5.88
C VAL A 250 -14.92 -5.23 5.24
N GLY A 251 -16.18 -4.78 5.26
CA GLY A 251 -16.55 -3.46 4.72
C GLY A 251 -15.82 -2.32 5.46
N LYS A 252 -15.86 -2.34 6.80
CA LYS A 252 -15.22 -1.31 7.63
C LYS A 252 -13.70 -1.29 7.44
N ASP A 253 -13.08 -2.47 7.33
CA ASP A 253 -11.63 -2.57 7.15
C ASP A 253 -11.19 -2.09 5.75
N LEU A 254 -12.00 -2.32 4.71
CA LEU A 254 -11.76 -1.79 3.36
C LEU A 254 -11.89 -0.27 3.29
N ASP A 255 -12.91 0.28 3.94
CA ASP A 255 -13.14 1.73 3.95
C ASP A 255 -12.02 2.45 4.73
N ARG A 256 -11.59 1.89 5.88
CA ARG A 256 -10.43 2.41 6.64
C ARG A 256 -9.15 2.38 5.83
N LYS A 257 -8.87 1.30 5.10
CA LYS A 257 -7.71 1.23 4.19
C LYS A 257 -7.78 2.30 3.12
N SER A 258 -8.94 2.50 2.50
CA SER A 258 -9.14 3.51 1.45
C SER A 258 -8.88 4.92 1.99
N MET A 259 -9.38 5.24 3.18
CA MET A 259 -9.19 6.52 3.85
C MET A 259 -7.71 6.84 4.10
N ILE A 260 -6.97 5.89 4.69
CA ILE A 260 -5.53 6.04 4.96
C ILE A 260 -4.76 6.30 3.65
N LEU A 261 -5.08 5.58 2.58
CA LEU A 261 -4.41 5.76 1.29
C LEU A 261 -4.77 7.10 0.63
N SER A 262 -6.01 7.59 0.78
CA SER A 262 -6.40 8.90 0.26
C SER A 262 -5.74 10.05 1.01
N GLU A 263 -5.65 9.98 2.33
CA GLU A 263 -4.98 11.00 3.16
C GLU A 263 -3.50 11.13 2.80
N ARG A 264 -2.79 9.99 2.71
CA ARG A 264 -1.38 9.95 2.30
C ARG A 264 -1.14 10.58 0.92
N LYS A 265 -2.08 10.36 -0.02
CA LYS A 265 -2.01 10.94 -1.36
C LYS A 265 -2.20 12.46 -1.34
N GLN A 266 -3.11 12.97 -0.50
CA GLN A 266 -3.39 14.41 -0.41
C GLN A 266 -2.22 15.19 0.19
N ILE A 267 -1.65 14.70 1.30
CA ILE A 267 -0.51 15.34 1.96
C ILE A 267 0.67 15.49 0.98
N SER A 268 1.04 14.40 0.30
CA SER A 268 2.12 14.42 -0.70
C SER A 268 1.86 15.36 -1.89
N LEU A 269 0.60 15.63 -2.23
CA LEU A 269 0.27 16.57 -3.30
C LEU A 269 0.40 18.02 -2.85
N LEU A 270 0.00 18.33 -1.62
CA LEU A 270 0.08 19.68 -1.06
C LEU A 270 1.54 20.13 -0.94
N ASP A 271 2.40 19.30 -0.34
CA ASP A 271 3.83 19.61 -0.19
C ASP A 271 4.51 19.83 -1.55
N TYR A 272 4.06 19.10 -2.57
CA TYR A 272 4.56 19.24 -3.92
C TYR A 272 4.07 20.50 -4.64
N ILE A 273 2.79 20.87 -4.47
CA ILE A 273 2.23 22.14 -4.98
C ILE A 273 3.01 23.30 -4.37
N PHE A 274 3.20 23.27 -3.06
CA PHE A 274 3.91 24.28 -2.30
C PHE A 274 5.35 24.49 -2.79
N GLU A 275 6.10 23.41 -3.00
CA GLU A 275 7.46 23.49 -3.55
C GLU A 275 7.48 24.16 -4.93
N LEU A 276 6.52 23.84 -5.81
CA LEU A 276 6.43 24.47 -7.13
C LEU A 276 6.10 25.97 -7.04
N GLU A 277 5.28 26.39 -6.09
CA GLU A 277 4.96 27.82 -5.89
C GLU A 277 6.19 28.61 -5.42
N ILE A 278 7.00 28.05 -4.52
CA ILE A 278 8.27 28.65 -4.08
C ILE A 278 9.24 28.82 -5.25
N GLN A 279 9.41 27.79 -6.08
CA GLN A 279 10.31 27.87 -7.23
C GLN A 279 9.82 28.91 -8.25
N MET A 280 8.52 28.99 -8.50
CA MET A 280 7.96 30.02 -9.37
C MET A 280 8.18 31.42 -8.82
N ASP A 281 8.02 31.61 -7.51
CA ASP A 281 8.22 32.91 -6.88
C ASP A 281 9.68 33.39 -7.02
N ARG A 282 10.65 32.49 -6.80
CA ARG A 282 12.07 32.77 -7.10
C ARG A 282 12.30 33.23 -8.54
N ALA A 283 11.64 32.58 -9.49
CA ALA A 283 11.78 32.94 -10.90
C ALA A 283 11.16 34.30 -11.21
N ILE A 284 10.06 34.67 -10.53
CA ILE A 284 9.49 36.02 -10.63
C ILE A 284 10.47 37.05 -10.10
N GLN A 285 11.10 36.79 -8.95
CA GLN A 285 12.09 37.69 -8.36
C GLN A 285 13.27 37.90 -9.30
N LYS A 286 13.84 36.84 -9.87
CA LYS A 286 14.92 36.98 -10.87
C LYS A 286 14.54 37.84 -12.09
N VAL A 287 13.28 37.80 -12.53
CA VAL A 287 12.79 38.69 -13.59
C VAL A 287 12.75 40.14 -13.11
N GLN A 288 12.28 40.40 -11.88
CA GLN A 288 12.28 41.74 -11.29
C GLN A 288 13.70 42.27 -11.12
N ASP A 289 14.60 41.46 -10.59
CA ASP A 289 15.99 41.83 -10.33
C ASP A 289 16.78 42.16 -11.58
N ALA A 290 16.46 41.50 -12.71
CA ALA A 290 17.11 41.77 -13.98
C ALA A 290 17.01 43.25 -14.37
N ARG A 291 15.93 43.94 -13.98
CA ARG A 291 15.69 45.35 -14.28
C ARG A 291 16.85 46.25 -13.85
N TYR A 292 17.49 45.96 -12.72
CA TYR A 292 18.58 46.77 -12.17
C TYR A 292 19.87 46.69 -13.00
N TYR A 293 19.99 45.66 -13.84
CA TYR A 293 21.16 45.39 -14.66
C TYR A 293 20.96 45.72 -16.14
N ILE A 294 19.75 46.10 -16.57
CA ILE A 294 19.42 46.25 -17.99
C ILE A 294 20.25 47.32 -18.71
N LEU A 295 20.67 48.38 -18.00
CA LEU A 295 21.52 49.46 -18.53
C LEU A 295 22.99 49.34 -18.08
N SER A 296 23.28 48.61 -17.01
CA SER A 296 24.59 48.59 -16.36
C SER A 296 25.41 47.32 -16.63
N ASP A 297 24.76 46.15 -16.73
CA ASP A 297 25.40 44.84 -16.91
C ASP A 297 24.51 43.90 -17.74
N GLN A 298 24.76 43.88 -19.04
CA GLN A 298 24.03 43.04 -19.99
C GLN A 298 24.14 41.53 -19.67
N ASP A 299 25.31 41.06 -19.24
CA ASP A 299 25.54 39.63 -19.04
C ASP A 299 24.76 39.15 -17.81
N LYS A 300 24.77 39.93 -16.72
CA LYS A 300 23.99 39.64 -15.52
C LYS A 300 22.47 39.73 -15.76
N PHE A 301 22.01 40.71 -16.55
CA PHE A 301 20.61 40.78 -17.00
C PHE A 301 20.19 39.48 -17.70
N ASN A 302 21.02 39.00 -18.63
CA ASN A 302 20.71 37.81 -19.43
C ASN A 302 20.80 36.51 -18.64
N GLU A 303 21.72 36.42 -17.68
CA GLU A 303 21.82 35.30 -16.74
C GLU A 303 20.53 35.15 -15.93
N LEU A 304 20.08 36.23 -15.28
CA LEU A 304 18.88 36.24 -14.42
C LEU A 304 17.61 35.83 -15.18
N LEU A 305 17.41 36.36 -16.40
CA LEU A 305 16.27 35.97 -17.22
C LEU A 305 16.34 34.53 -17.71
N THR A 306 17.54 34.03 -18.05
CA THR A 306 17.72 32.64 -18.50
C THR A 306 17.41 31.66 -17.38
N ASP A 307 17.86 31.96 -16.16
CA ASP A 307 17.54 31.21 -14.96
C ASP A 307 16.03 31.18 -14.68
N ALA A 308 15.38 32.35 -14.72
CA ALA A 308 13.93 32.46 -14.50
C ALA A 308 13.15 31.60 -15.51
N ILE A 309 13.50 31.69 -16.80
CA ILE A 309 12.89 30.89 -17.88
C ILE A 309 13.06 29.39 -17.63
N LYS A 310 14.25 28.96 -17.20
CA LYS A 310 14.53 27.55 -16.88
C LYS A 310 13.62 27.06 -15.74
N ILE A 311 13.49 27.84 -14.68
CA ILE A 311 12.63 27.49 -13.54
C ILE A 311 11.15 27.45 -13.94
N PHE A 312 10.65 28.46 -14.68
CA PHE A 312 9.26 28.46 -15.14
C PHE A 312 8.96 27.27 -16.06
N SER A 313 9.88 26.90 -16.96
CA SER A 313 9.70 25.73 -17.83
C SER A 313 9.65 24.42 -17.05
N LEU A 314 10.42 24.31 -15.97
CA LEU A 314 10.38 23.17 -15.07
C LEU A 314 9.03 23.10 -14.35
N CYS A 315 8.56 24.22 -13.79
CA CYS A 315 7.29 24.29 -13.09
C CYS A 315 6.10 23.98 -14.01
N GLU A 316 6.14 24.45 -15.27
CA GLU A 316 5.13 24.17 -16.29
C GLU A 316 5.05 22.67 -16.58
N ARG A 317 6.20 22.03 -16.83
CA ARG A 317 6.29 20.59 -17.09
C ARG A 317 5.77 19.77 -15.92
N GLN A 318 6.19 20.12 -14.70
CA GLN A 318 5.79 19.44 -13.47
C GLN A 318 4.29 19.59 -13.19
N GLY A 319 3.75 20.80 -13.36
CA GLY A 319 2.31 21.07 -13.24
C GLY A 319 1.48 20.25 -14.23
N LYS A 320 1.92 20.14 -15.49
CA LYS A 320 1.25 19.31 -16.51
C LYS A 320 1.29 17.82 -16.16
N ASN A 321 2.46 17.29 -15.78
CA ASN A 321 2.64 15.87 -15.46
C ASN A 321 1.76 15.41 -14.29
N ARG A 322 1.52 16.28 -13.31
CA ARG A 322 0.71 15.98 -12.11
C ARG A 322 -0.72 16.50 -12.17
N SER A 323 -1.14 17.05 -13.31
CA SER A 323 -2.48 17.65 -13.51
C SER A 323 -2.80 18.79 -12.52
N ILE A 324 -1.79 19.56 -12.11
CA ILE A 324 -1.95 20.76 -11.29
C ILE A 324 -2.11 21.94 -12.25
N THR A 325 -3.32 22.10 -12.77
CA THR A 325 -3.65 23.04 -13.86
C THR A 325 -3.30 24.48 -13.52
N ASN A 326 -3.60 24.95 -12.31
CA ASN A 326 -3.34 26.32 -11.88
C ASN A 326 -1.84 26.68 -11.94
N ILE A 327 -0.97 25.81 -11.41
CA ILE A 327 0.48 26.00 -11.46
C ILE A 327 0.99 25.94 -12.90
N GLY A 328 0.55 24.96 -13.68
CA GLY A 328 0.96 24.81 -15.08
C GLY A 328 0.61 26.03 -15.94
N ILE A 329 -0.60 26.58 -15.79
CA ILE A 329 -1.04 27.77 -16.52
C ILE A 329 -0.28 29.02 -16.06
N LYS A 330 -0.14 29.22 -14.74
CA LYS A 330 0.56 30.37 -14.13
C LYS A 330 2.03 30.41 -14.57
N SER A 331 2.74 29.29 -14.47
CA SER A 331 4.14 29.15 -14.91
C SER A 331 4.32 29.36 -16.41
N ARG A 332 3.45 28.80 -17.25
CA ARG A 332 3.47 29.02 -18.71
C ARG A 332 3.34 30.50 -19.08
N LYS A 333 2.38 31.21 -18.45
CA LYS A 333 2.17 32.64 -18.69
C LYS A 333 3.42 33.46 -18.33
N MET A 334 4.03 33.15 -17.19
CA MET A 334 5.27 33.81 -16.73
C MET A 334 6.47 33.49 -17.63
N ASN A 335 6.60 32.23 -18.05
CA ASN A 335 7.64 31.77 -18.98
C ASN A 335 7.59 32.54 -20.30
N LEU A 336 6.39 32.69 -20.89
CA LEU A 336 6.20 33.44 -22.13
C LEU A 336 6.56 34.91 -21.98
N ARG A 337 6.18 35.54 -20.86
CA ARG A 337 6.54 36.93 -20.57
C ARG A 337 8.05 37.12 -20.43
N ALA A 338 8.71 36.26 -19.64
CA ALA A 338 10.17 36.31 -19.46
C ALA A 338 10.94 36.10 -20.78
N LYS A 339 10.49 35.16 -21.63
CA LYS A 339 11.04 34.96 -22.98
C LYS A 339 10.85 36.18 -23.88
N SER A 340 9.71 36.85 -23.79
CA SER A 340 9.43 38.06 -24.56
C SER A 340 10.38 39.20 -24.16
N ILE A 341 10.51 39.45 -22.86
CA ILE A 341 11.42 40.47 -22.29
C ILE A 341 12.84 40.20 -22.76
N LYS A 342 13.32 38.95 -22.59
CA LYS A 342 14.67 38.56 -23.01
C LYS A 342 14.89 38.82 -24.50
N ARG A 343 13.95 38.42 -25.35
CA ARG A 343 14.05 38.58 -26.81
C ARG A 343 14.11 40.06 -27.22
N MET A 344 13.31 40.92 -26.60
CA MET A 344 13.32 42.37 -26.86
C MET A 344 14.67 42.97 -26.48
N ALA A 345 15.18 42.64 -25.29
CA ALA A 345 16.47 43.12 -24.82
C ALA A 345 17.65 42.61 -25.67
N ASP A 346 17.67 41.32 -26.02
CA ASP A 346 18.70 40.71 -26.88
C ASP A 346 18.77 41.38 -28.26
N GLN A 347 17.63 41.80 -28.82
CA GLN A 347 17.59 42.54 -30.09
C GLN A 347 18.25 43.92 -29.95
N ILE A 348 17.93 44.66 -28.90
CA ILE A 348 18.51 45.98 -28.64
C ILE A 348 20.01 45.87 -28.36
N PHE A 349 20.41 44.92 -27.51
CA PHE A 349 21.82 44.70 -27.18
C PHE A 349 22.65 44.27 -28.39
N LYS A 350 22.06 43.53 -29.34
CA LYS A 350 22.75 43.19 -30.59
C LYS A 350 23.06 44.43 -31.43
N ILE A 351 22.16 45.41 -31.43
CA ILE A 351 22.36 46.69 -32.12
C ILE A 351 23.46 47.49 -31.41
N PHE A 352 23.47 47.52 -30.08
CA PHE A 352 24.52 48.17 -29.27
C PHE A 352 25.95 47.68 -29.56
N LYS A 353 26.12 46.45 -30.04
CA LYS A 353 27.42 45.88 -30.39
C LYS A 353 27.98 46.37 -31.74
N ASN A 354 27.21 47.13 -32.53
CA ASN A 354 27.72 47.75 -33.75
C ASN A 354 28.52 49.02 -33.42
N GLU A 355 29.75 49.12 -33.93
CA GLU A 355 30.68 50.20 -33.58
C GLU A 355 30.33 51.58 -34.20
N ASP A 356 29.46 51.62 -35.22
CA ASP A 356 29.12 52.83 -35.99
C ASP A 356 27.88 53.63 -35.49
N LEU A 357 27.46 53.45 -34.23
CA LEU A 357 26.27 54.13 -33.69
C LEU A 357 26.53 55.60 -33.32
N SER A 358 25.69 56.51 -33.82
CA SER A 358 25.66 57.91 -33.39
C SER A 358 25.16 58.06 -31.94
N GLU A 359 25.53 59.15 -31.26
CA GLU A 359 25.05 59.44 -29.88
C GLU A 359 23.52 59.45 -29.79
N LYS A 360 22.85 60.00 -30.81
CA LYS A 360 21.39 60.08 -30.86
C LYS A 360 20.73 58.70 -30.99
N GLU A 361 21.35 57.77 -31.71
CA GLU A 361 20.86 56.39 -31.82
C GLU A 361 21.07 55.61 -30.52
N ARG A 362 22.19 55.85 -29.82
CA ARG A 362 22.41 55.26 -28.48
C ARG A 362 21.39 55.75 -27.46
N GLU A 363 21.01 57.02 -27.51
CA GLU A 363 20.00 57.59 -26.61
C GLU A 363 18.61 56.97 -26.85
N ILE A 364 18.23 56.76 -28.12
CA ILE A 364 16.98 56.07 -28.50
C ILE A 364 16.97 54.62 -27.97
N LEU A 365 18.07 53.88 -28.17
CA LEU A 365 18.17 52.49 -27.70
C LEU A 365 18.15 52.38 -26.17
N ASN A 366 18.73 53.34 -25.46
CA ASN A 366 18.62 53.42 -24.00
C ASN A 366 17.19 53.70 -23.53
N GLU A 367 16.44 54.51 -24.26
CA GLU A 367 15.02 54.75 -23.97
C GLU A 367 14.18 53.48 -24.23
N ASP A 368 14.48 52.71 -25.28
CA ASP A 368 13.85 51.41 -25.51
C ASP A 368 14.16 50.41 -24.38
N LEU A 369 15.39 50.39 -23.85
CA LEU A 369 15.73 49.59 -22.66
C LEU A 369 14.97 50.07 -21.41
N ARG A 370 14.76 51.38 -21.23
CA ARG A 370 13.91 51.91 -20.14
C ARG A 370 12.45 51.49 -20.29
N GLN A 371 11.93 51.36 -21.51
CA GLN A 371 10.60 50.79 -21.72
C GLN A 371 10.54 49.32 -21.29
N ILE A 372 11.62 48.54 -21.50
CA ILE A 372 11.71 47.17 -20.99
C ILE A 372 11.78 47.15 -19.46
N ASP A 373 12.53 48.07 -18.83
CA ASP A 373 12.56 48.25 -17.38
C ASP A 373 11.15 48.51 -16.80
N LEU A 374 10.39 49.40 -17.43
CA LEU A 374 8.98 49.67 -17.06
C LEU A 374 8.10 48.42 -17.22
N LEU A 375 8.26 47.68 -18.32
CA LEU A 375 7.52 46.42 -18.55
C LEU A 375 7.85 45.33 -17.50
N ILE A 376 9.06 45.32 -16.96
CA ILE A 376 9.45 44.45 -15.84
C ILE A 376 8.81 44.97 -14.54
N ALA A 377 8.86 46.28 -14.29
CA ALA A 377 8.33 46.93 -13.09
C ALA A 377 6.81 46.78 -12.93
N GLU A 378 6.06 46.89 -14.03
CA GLU A 378 4.61 46.61 -14.13
C GLU A 378 4.30 45.10 -14.14
N GLY A 379 5.33 44.27 -14.02
CA GLY A 379 5.28 42.83 -13.88
C GLY A 379 4.53 42.34 -12.66
N LYS A 380 4.24 41.05 -12.66
CA LYS A 380 3.90 40.38 -11.41
C LYS A 380 5.15 40.45 -10.52
N LYS A 381 5.01 41.07 -9.35
CA LYS A 381 6.08 41.15 -8.35
C LYS A 381 6.04 39.92 -7.47
N SER A 382 7.21 39.45 -7.08
CA SER A 382 7.34 38.42 -6.05
C SER A 382 7.08 39.13 -4.72
N THR A 383 6.01 38.77 -4.03
CA THR A 383 5.48 39.61 -2.97
C THR A 383 6.08 39.27 -1.61
N PHE A 384 6.37 40.29 -0.80
CA PHE A 384 6.70 40.12 0.62
C PHE A 384 5.66 39.25 1.34
N GLY A 385 4.37 39.39 0.98
CA GLY A 385 3.29 38.58 1.52
C GLY A 385 3.40 37.08 1.21
N GLU A 386 3.80 36.69 -0.01
CA GLU A 386 4.05 35.28 -0.33
C GLU A 386 5.23 34.71 0.48
N LEU A 387 6.32 35.47 0.63
CA LEU A 387 7.45 35.08 1.48
C LEU A 387 7.06 35.01 2.97
N GLN A 388 6.20 35.92 3.44
CA GLN A 388 5.67 35.91 4.79
C GLN A 388 4.78 34.69 5.03
N ILE A 389 3.94 34.32 4.06
CA ILE A 389 3.13 33.09 4.13
C ILE A 389 4.04 31.85 4.23
N TYR A 390 5.14 31.80 3.48
CA TYR A 390 6.10 30.69 3.59
C TYR A 390 6.81 30.67 4.95
N TYR A 391 7.18 31.84 5.47
CA TYR A 391 7.71 31.97 6.83
C TYR A 391 6.69 31.48 7.86
N GLU A 392 5.42 31.84 7.72
CA GLU A 392 4.32 31.42 8.60
C GLU A 392 4.03 29.92 8.48
N ASP A 393 4.12 29.31 7.29
CA ASP A 393 4.01 27.86 7.12
C ASP A 393 5.17 27.13 7.83
N ALA A 394 6.42 27.61 7.66
CA ALA A 394 7.55 27.07 8.40
C ALA A 394 7.33 27.16 9.92
N TYR A 395 6.79 28.28 10.40
CA TYR A 395 6.42 28.47 11.79
C TYR A 395 5.32 27.48 12.23
N LEU A 396 4.31 27.24 11.40
CA LEU A 396 3.27 26.25 11.66
C LEU A 396 3.86 24.84 11.74
N LYS A 397 4.79 24.46 10.87
CA LYS A 397 5.50 23.17 10.96
C LYS A 397 6.27 23.05 12.27
N ILE A 398 6.82 24.14 12.81
CA ILE A 398 7.43 24.15 14.15
C ILE A 398 6.39 23.99 15.25
N ILE A 399 5.21 24.60 15.13
CA ILE A 399 4.10 24.36 16.06
C ILE A 399 3.67 22.88 16.00
N GLU A 400 3.48 22.32 14.81
CA GLU A 400 3.16 20.91 14.61
C GLU A 400 4.24 20.02 15.25
N ALA A 401 5.52 20.32 15.05
CA ALA A 401 6.62 19.62 15.69
C ALA A 401 6.54 19.71 17.22
N ARG A 402 6.26 20.90 17.78
CA ARG A 402 6.10 21.09 19.23
C ARG A 402 4.93 20.29 19.80
N LEU A 403 3.79 20.25 19.10
CA LEU A 403 2.63 19.44 19.48
C LEU A 403 2.97 17.94 19.44
N LEU A 404 3.74 17.52 18.44
CA LEU A 404 4.19 16.14 18.28
C LEU A 404 5.37 15.78 19.18
N ARG A 405 6.08 16.73 19.78
CA ARG A 405 7.30 16.48 20.57
C ARG A 405 7.08 15.46 21.70
N ASN A 406 5.91 15.47 22.30
CA ASN A 406 5.57 14.57 23.40
C ASN A 406 5.06 13.22 22.92
N ASN A 407 4.66 13.06 21.65
CA ASN A 407 3.95 11.86 21.19
C ASN A 407 4.61 11.19 19.97
N ASP A 408 5.47 11.88 19.23
CA ASP A 408 6.09 11.40 18.00
C ASP A 408 7.36 12.21 17.68
N LEU A 409 8.47 11.84 18.32
CA LEU A 409 9.75 12.54 18.14
C LEU A 409 10.25 12.51 16.70
N LEU A 410 9.93 11.45 15.94
CA LEU A 410 10.41 11.28 14.57
C LEU A 410 9.62 12.12 13.58
N LYS A 411 8.30 12.17 13.73
CA LYS A 411 7.48 13.09 12.96
C LYS A 411 7.78 14.53 13.36
N SER A 412 8.08 14.78 14.63
CA SER A 412 8.56 16.09 15.10
C SER A 412 9.87 16.50 14.41
N ILE A 413 10.92 15.66 14.40
CA ILE A 413 12.16 16.00 13.69
C ILE A 413 11.98 16.09 12.17
N TYR A 414 11.07 15.30 11.59
CA TYR A 414 10.70 15.43 10.18
C TYR A 414 10.12 16.83 9.89
N LYS A 415 9.16 17.28 10.71
CA LYS A 415 8.55 18.62 10.61
C LYS A 415 9.56 19.74 10.86
N ILE A 416 10.49 19.56 11.80
CA ILE A 416 11.62 20.47 12.03
C ILE A 416 12.48 20.56 10.77
N ASN A 417 12.82 19.43 10.14
CA ASN A 417 13.62 19.42 8.91
C ASN A 417 12.88 20.05 7.72
N GLU A 418 11.56 19.89 7.62
CA GLU A 418 10.74 20.62 6.64
C GLU A 418 10.80 22.13 6.90
N ALA A 419 10.58 22.56 8.14
CA ALA A 419 10.67 23.96 8.54
C ALA A 419 12.06 24.56 8.25
N ILE A 420 13.15 23.82 8.52
CA ILE A 420 14.52 24.25 8.19
C ILE A 420 14.66 24.50 6.70
N LYS A 421 14.17 23.59 5.85
CA LYS A 421 14.24 23.78 4.40
C LYS A 421 13.50 25.03 3.98
N ILE A 422 12.29 25.25 4.52
CA ILE A 422 11.48 26.43 4.20
C ILE A 422 12.15 27.71 4.70
N TYR A 423 12.56 27.78 5.97
CA TYR A 423 13.27 28.95 6.52
C TYR A 423 14.58 29.23 5.79
N ALA A 424 15.39 28.21 5.49
CA ALA A 424 16.62 28.39 4.72
C ALA A 424 16.33 28.90 3.32
N ARG A 425 15.24 28.41 2.69
CA ARG A 425 14.83 28.86 1.37
C ARG A 425 14.32 30.30 1.39
N VAL A 426 13.43 30.65 2.33
CA VAL A 426 12.91 32.01 2.52
C VAL A 426 14.06 32.98 2.83
N LYS A 427 14.98 32.60 3.73
CA LYS A 427 16.18 33.37 4.03
C LYS A 427 17.03 33.59 2.77
N ASN A 428 17.28 32.55 1.97
CA ASN A 428 18.08 32.68 0.75
C ASN A 428 17.38 33.57 -0.29
N LEU A 429 16.06 33.45 -0.45
CA LEU A 429 15.30 34.32 -1.36
C LEU A 429 15.36 35.78 -0.91
N LEU A 430 15.20 36.03 0.39
CA LEU A 430 15.35 37.37 0.96
C LEU A 430 16.79 37.89 0.83
N ASN A 431 17.81 37.03 1.00
CA ASN A 431 19.21 37.42 0.79
C ASN A 431 19.48 37.82 -0.66
N GLU A 432 19.00 37.01 -1.63
CA GLU A 432 19.10 37.32 -3.07
C GLU A 432 18.49 38.71 -3.36
N ARG A 433 17.36 39.06 -2.73
CA ARG A 433 16.75 40.40 -2.87
C ARG A 433 17.59 41.52 -2.24
N LEU A 434 18.07 41.31 -1.02
CA LEU A 434 18.78 42.32 -0.24
C LEU A 434 20.16 42.64 -0.82
N GLU A 435 20.86 41.65 -1.38
CA GLU A 435 22.18 41.85 -2.02
C GLU A 435 22.08 42.82 -3.21
N ILE A 436 21.05 42.68 -4.03
CA ILE A 436 20.90 43.49 -5.25
C ILE A 436 20.50 44.94 -4.93
N ILE A 437 19.74 45.15 -3.86
CA ILE A 437 19.37 46.48 -3.37
C ILE A 437 20.59 47.19 -2.73
N ARG A 438 21.45 46.46 -2.02
CA ARG A 438 22.68 46.99 -1.42
C ARG A 438 23.68 47.56 -2.43
N ASP A 439 23.73 46.99 -3.63
CA ASP A 439 24.63 47.42 -4.69
C ASP A 439 24.18 48.73 -5.40
N ASN A 440 22.98 49.23 -5.11
CA ASN A 440 22.40 50.40 -5.77
C ASN A 440 22.20 51.60 -4.81
N ALA A 441 22.94 52.68 -5.04
CA ALA A 441 22.92 53.87 -4.16
C ALA A 441 21.70 54.80 -4.32
N ASN A 442 20.88 54.63 -5.35
CA ASN A 442 19.76 55.52 -5.70
C ASN A 442 18.41 54.77 -5.66
N LEU A 443 17.95 54.39 -4.47
CA LEU A 443 16.64 53.75 -4.29
C LEU A 443 15.53 54.79 -4.19
N THR A 444 14.35 54.44 -4.71
CA THR A 444 13.14 55.26 -4.48
C THR A 444 12.66 55.09 -3.03
N GLN A 445 11.87 56.04 -2.50
CA GLN A 445 11.31 55.93 -1.14
C GLN A 445 10.47 54.65 -0.94
N GLU A 446 9.76 54.20 -1.97
CA GLU A 446 9.00 52.95 -1.92
C GLU A 446 9.90 51.71 -1.83
N ASP A 447 10.99 51.69 -2.60
CA ASP A 447 11.97 50.59 -2.56
C ASP A 447 12.70 50.52 -1.22
N GLN A 448 12.95 51.68 -0.59
CA GLN A 448 13.55 51.75 0.75
C GLN A 448 12.64 51.15 1.82
N ILE A 449 11.34 51.45 1.80
CA ILE A 449 10.36 50.88 2.73
C ILE A 449 10.20 49.36 2.51
N ALA A 450 10.23 48.92 1.25
CA ALA A 450 10.19 47.50 0.92
C ALA A 450 11.44 46.78 1.42
N TYR A 451 12.62 47.37 1.21
CA TYR A 451 13.90 46.87 1.71
C TYR A 451 13.91 46.72 3.23
N GLU A 452 13.42 47.71 3.98
CA GLU A 452 13.36 47.63 5.44
C GLU A 452 12.49 46.46 5.93
N LYS A 453 11.33 46.25 5.31
CA LYS A 453 10.44 45.12 5.63
C LYS A 453 11.07 43.78 5.27
N GLU A 454 11.68 43.68 4.09
CA GLU A 454 12.39 42.46 3.65
C GLU A 454 13.59 42.15 4.56
N GLN A 455 14.32 43.18 4.99
CA GLN A 455 15.42 43.06 5.94
C GLN A 455 14.92 42.58 7.32
N GLU A 456 13.78 43.08 7.79
CA GLU A 456 13.16 42.62 9.03
C GLU A 456 12.77 41.13 8.93
N LEU A 457 12.10 40.72 7.85
CA LEU A 457 11.72 39.33 7.64
C LEU A 457 12.94 38.42 7.42
N TYR A 458 14.00 38.93 6.79
CA TYR A 458 15.27 38.22 6.64
C TYR A 458 15.89 37.94 8.01
N ASN A 459 15.97 38.96 8.87
CA ASN A 459 16.50 38.82 10.22
C ASN A 459 15.65 37.82 11.03
N LYS A 460 14.32 37.96 11.00
CA LYS A 460 13.39 37.00 11.64
C LYS A 460 13.56 35.58 11.11
N SER A 461 13.70 35.41 9.79
CA SER A 461 13.91 34.11 9.14
C SER A 461 15.27 33.52 9.51
N ALA A 462 16.32 34.33 9.61
CA ALA A 462 17.65 33.90 10.03
C ALA A 462 17.69 33.47 11.50
N GLU A 463 17.08 34.26 12.39
CA GLU A 463 16.91 33.92 13.80
C GLU A 463 16.06 32.66 13.97
N SER A 464 14.94 32.56 13.26
CA SER A 464 14.05 31.40 13.31
C SER A 464 14.72 30.15 12.74
N LEU A 465 15.48 30.28 11.65
CA LEU A 465 16.29 29.20 11.09
C LEU A 465 17.32 28.74 12.10
N GLN A 466 18.07 29.66 12.73
CA GLN A 466 19.09 29.30 13.71
C GLN A 466 18.46 28.64 14.93
N ALA A 467 17.37 29.18 15.46
CA ALA A 467 16.62 28.58 16.56
C ALA A 467 16.09 27.18 16.19
N THR A 468 15.68 26.99 14.94
CA THR A 468 15.21 25.69 14.45
C THR A 468 16.35 24.70 14.22
N LEU A 469 17.52 25.16 13.77
CA LEU A 469 18.73 24.34 13.66
C LEU A 469 19.18 23.88 15.05
N ASN A 470 19.21 24.80 16.04
CA ASN A 470 19.49 24.46 17.42
C ASN A 470 18.44 23.46 17.95
N LEU A 471 17.15 23.65 17.63
CA LEU A 471 16.10 22.69 18.00
C LEU A 471 16.32 21.32 17.35
N ARG A 472 16.79 21.27 16.09
CA ARG A 472 17.15 20.01 15.44
C ARG A 472 18.32 19.36 16.17
N GLU A 473 19.35 20.12 16.51
CA GLU A 473 20.50 19.64 17.30
C GLU A 473 20.08 19.13 18.67
N ASP A 474 19.14 19.80 19.35
CA ASP A 474 18.55 19.31 20.61
C ASP A 474 17.84 17.98 20.41
N PHE A 475 17.06 17.84 19.33
CA PHE A 475 16.39 16.58 18.99
C PHE A 475 17.40 15.49 18.62
N GLU A 476 18.46 15.81 17.88
CA GLU A 476 19.56 14.92 17.56
C GLU A 476 20.32 14.48 18.82
N GLY A 477 20.58 15.39 19.75
CA GLY A 477 21.15 15.08 21.06
C GLY A 477 20.22 14.24 21.95
N ILE A 478 18.90 14.42 21.84
CA ILE A 478 17.92 13.49 22.44
C ILE A 478 18.06 12.11 21.78
N PHE A 479 18.14 12.04 20.46
CA PHE A 479 18.33 10.78 19.75
C PHE A 479 19.66 10.08 20.10
N GLU A 480 20.74 10.84 20.29
CA GLU A 480 22.03 10.32 20.75
C GLU A 480 21.95 9.79 22.18
N LYS A 481 21.39 10.55 23.13
CA LYS A 481 21.19 10.08 24.52
C LYS A 481 20.30 8.85 24.60
N LEU A 482 19.28 8.78 23.73
CA LEU A 482 18.43 7.59 23.61
C LEU A 482 19.23 6.41 23.04
N ALA A 483 20.06 6.65 22.02
CA ALA A 483 20.94 5.63 21.45
C ALA A 483 21.99 5.13 22.45
N GLU A 484 22.57 6.00 23.27
CA GLU A 484 23.47 5.65 24.39
C GLU A 484 22.77 4.75 25.42
N LYS A 485 21.47 4.99 25.66
CA LYS A 485 20.61 4.13 26.48
C LYS A 485 20.10 2.89 25.74
N GLY A 486 20.61 2.61 24.54
CA GLY A 486 20.27 1.44 23.74
C GLY A 486 18.94 1.55 22.96
N ILE A 487 18.31 2.73 22.95
CA ILE A 487 17.08 2.99 22.19
C ILE A 487 17.47 3.41 20.78
N THR A 488 17.37 2.49 19.83
CA THR A 488 17.73 2.77 18.43
C THR A 488 16.68 3.64 17.75
N LYS A 489 17.01 4.24 16.60
CA LYS A 489 16.04 4.94 15.73
C LYS A 489 14.81 4.07 15.41
N THR A 490 15.02 2.77 15.25
CA THR A 490 13.97 1.76 15.06
C THR A 490 13.05 1.65 16.27
N ASP A 491 13.58 1.79 17.48
CA ASP A 491 12.79 1.74 18.72
C ASP A 491 12.00 3.03 18.91
N LEU A 492 12.56 4.17 18.49
CA LEU A 492 11.86 5.46 18.47
C LEU A 492 10.70 5.52 17.49
N ILE A 493 10.80 4.87 16.31
CA ILE A 493 9.64 4.68 15.40
C ILE A 493 8.52 3.99 16.16
N LYS A 494 8.86 2.90 16.82
CA LYS A 494 7.90 2.09 17.54
C LYS A 494 7.34 2.76 18.80
N ILE A 495 8.13 3.59 19.48
CA ILE A 495 7.68 4.37 20.64
C ILE A 495 6.72 5.45 20.14
N SER A 496 7.11 6.20 19.10
CA SER A 496 6.29 7.25 18.48
C SER A 496 4.94 6.74 17.98
N GLU A 497 4.90 5.55 17.36
CA GLU A 497 3.64 4.92 16.95
C GLU A 497 2.71 4.60 18.13
N LEU A 498 3.28 4.13 19.25
CA LEU A 498 2.52 3.82 20.47
C LEU A 498 1.99 5.11 21.14
N THR A 499 2.84 6.10 21.31
CA THR A 499 2.48 7.35 21.97
C THR A 499 1.48 8.15 21.15
N ASN A 500 1.53 8.08 19.82
CA ASN A 500 0.56 8.72 18.93
C ASN A 500 -0.78 7.96 18.84
N GLU A 501 -0.79 6.61 18.86
CA GLU A 501 -2.04 5.81 18.80
C GLU A 501 -2.90 5.96 20.08
N TYR A 502 -2.27 6.12 21.25
CA TYR A 502 -2.96 6.16 22.54
C TYR A 502 -2.93 7.53 23.23
N ASP A 503 -2.44 8.58 22.54
CA ASP A 503 -2.25 9.93 23.08
C ASP A 503 -1.48 9.94 24.41
N LEU A 504 -0.38 9.18 24.44
CA LEU A 504 0.48 9.02 25.62
C LEU A 504 1.72 9.89 25.50
N ASN A 505 2.10 10.50 26.62
CA ASN A 505 3.35 11.24 26.67
C ASN A 505 4.55 10.28 26.64
N LEU A 506 5.47 10.52 25.71
CA LEU A 506 6.69 9.78 25.45
C LEU A 506 7.64 9.77 26.64
N SER A 507 7.63 10.80 27.49
CA SER A 507 8.37 10.76 28.76
C SER A 507 7.88 9.62 29.66
N ASN A 508 6.59 9.30 29.65
CA ASN A 508 6.00 8.25 30.48
C ASN A 508 6.26 6.84 29.92
N VAL A 509 6.76 6.77 28.68
CA VAL A 509 7.08 5.51 27.97
C VAL A 509 8.59 5.25 27.94
N ILE A 510 9.41 6.31 28.02
CA ILE A 510 10.87 6.24 27.99
C ILE A 510 11.50 6.24 29.40
N LEU A 511 10.86 6.87 30.39
CA LEU A 511 11.19 6.70 31.82
C LEU A 511 10.76 5.29 32.28
#